data_AF-A0A380K393-F1
#
_entry.id   AF-A0A380K393-F1
#
_cell.length_a   1.000
_cell.length_b   1.000
_cell.length_c   1.000
_cell.angle_alpha   90.00
_cell.angle_beta   90.00
_cell.angle_gamma   90.00
#
_symmetry.space_group_name_H-M   'P 1'
#
loop_
_entity.id
_entity.type
_entity.pdbx_description
1 polymer ?
#
loop_
_entity_poly.entity_id
_entity_poly.type
_entity_poly.pdbx_seq_one_letter_code
_entity_poly.pdbx_strand_id
1 'polypeptide(L)'
;MKEQAKKQKRQFPKLSRGKWELLVVFLILICGLTAFSVSWRSKGTLVYNSSNGKITYTGTIVNHRMNGQGKLTYPNGDVYEGNFANGVFSGQGTFTAKSGWSYTGEFKNGKPDGQGTLKAKDGKVYKGTFKQGIYQK
;
A
#
# COMPACT_ATOMS: atom_id res chain seq x y z
N MET A 1 -3.37 -1.21 60.94
CA MET A 1 -4.29 -2.08 60.17
C MET A 1 -3.66 -2.36 58.82
N LYS A 2 -3.31 -3.61 58.49
CA LYS A 2 -2.59 -3.99 57.25
C LYS A 2 -3.60 -4.52 56.23
N GLU A 3 -3.86 -3.78 55.16
CA GLU A 3 -4.71 -4.21 54.06
C GLU A 3 -3.86 -4.90 52.99
N GLN A 4 -4.19 -6.15 52.68
CA GLN A 4 -3.38 -7.03 51.86
C GLN A 4 -3.59 -6.78 50.37
N ALA A 5 -2.52 -6.39 49.67
CA ALA A 5 -2.46 -6.43 48.21
C ALA A 5 -2.47 -7.90 47.74
N LYS A 6 -3.63 -8.36 47.25
CA LYS A 6 -3.83 -9.68 46.66
C LYS A 6 -3.06 -9.75 45.32
N LYS A 7 -1.80 -10.16 45.40
CA LYS A 7 -0.91 -10.41 44.26
C LYS A 7 -1.47 -11.59 43.47
N GLN A 8 -2.34 -11.33 42.50
CA GLN A 8 -2.91 -12.35 41.63
C GLN A 8 -1.80 -12.86 40.70
N LYS A 9 -1.10 -13.91 41.15
CA LYS A 9 -0.10 -14.62 40.36
C LYS A 9 -0.81 -15.19 39.14
N ARG A 10 -0.60 -14.59 37.97
CA ARG A 10 -1.00 -15.17 36.68
C ARG A 10 -0.35 -16.56 36.61
N GLN A 11 -1.16 -17.58 36.81
CA GLN A 11 -0.72 -18.96 36.77
C GLN A 11 -0.55 -19.31 35.30
N PHE A 12 0.68 -19.17 34.81
CA PHE A 12 1.02 -19.61 33.47
C PHE A 12 0.77 -21.14 33.40
N PRO A 13 0.06 -21.63 32.38
CA PRO A 13 -0.19 -23.06 32.24
C PRO A 13 1.16 -23.81 32.25
N LYS A 14 1.26 -24.86 33.06
CA LYS A 14 2.44 -25.74 33.11
C LYS A 14 2.50 -26.58 31.83
N LEU A 15 2.96 -25.98 30.75
CA LEU A 15 3.23 -26.65 29.49
C LEU A 15 4.55 -27.41 29.60
N SER A 16 4.57 -28.68 29.20
CA SER A 16 5.79 -29.50 29.20
C SER A 16 6.80 -28.97 28.19
N ARG A 17 8.09 -29.27 28.42
CA ARG A 17 9.20 -28.83 27.56
C ARG A 17 8.96 -29.13 26.07
N GLY A 18 8.44 -30.32 25.74
CA GLY A 18 8.09 -30.67 24.36
C GLY A 18 6.94 -29.84 23.77
N LYS A 19 6.00 -29.37 24.60
CA LYS A 19 4.93 -28.45 24.13
C LYS A 19 5.49 -27.04 23.87
N TRP A 20 6.52 -26.61 24.60
CA TRP A 20 7.22 -25.35 24.30
C TRP A 20 8.04 -25.44 23.03
N GLU A 21 8.73 -26.55 22.79
CA GLU A 21 9.49 -26.78 21.56
C GLU A 21 8.56 -26.75 20.33
N LEU A 22 7.40 -27.41 20.41
CA LEU A 22 6.38 -27.35 19.35
C LEU A 22 5.79 -25.95 19.16
N LEU A 23 5.50 -25.20 20.22
CA LEU A 23 5.00 -23.82 20.13
C LEU A 23 6.04 -22.86 19.53
N VAL A 24 7.32 -23.05 19.85
CA VAL A 24 8.42 -22.26 19.30
C VAL A 24 8.62 -22.57 17.83
N VAL A 25 8.58 -23.85 17.43
CA VAL A 25 8.64 -24.25 16.01
C VAL A 25 7.45 -23.69 15.24
N PHE A 26 6.23 -23.75 15.81
CA PHE A 26 5.04 -23.19 15.18
C PHE A 26 5.12 -21.67 15.02
N LEU A 27 5.64 -20.95 16.03
CA LEU A 27 5.91 -19.52 15.95
C LEU A 27 6.98 -19.18 14.91
N ILE A 28 8.05 -19.98 14.79
CA ILE A 28 9.10 -19.80 13.77
C ILE A 28 8.54 -20.07 12.38
N LEU A 29 7.67 -21.07 12.20
CA LEU A 29 7.00 -21.34 10.93
C LEU A 29 6.03 -20.21 10.56
N ILE A 30 5.24 -19.69 11.50
CA ILE A 30 4.37 -18.53 11.29
C ILE A 30 5.19 -17.29 10.92
N CYS A 31 6.27 -17.00 11.65
CA CYS A 31 7.17 -15.89 11.35
C CYS A 31 7.94 -16.08 10.03
N GLY A 32 8.32 -17.31 9.69
CA GLY A 32 8.97 -17.64 8.41
C GLY A 32 8.03 -17.43 7.23
N LEU A 33 6.76 -17.84 7.36
CA LEU A 33 5.70 -17.58 6.37
C LEU A 33 5.41 -16.08 6.22
N THR A 34 5.40 -15.31 7.32
CA THR A 34 5.19 -13.87 7.26
C THR A 34 6.42 -13.11 6.72
N ALA A 35 7.63 -13.54 7.06
CA ALA A 35 8.87 -12.97 6.53
C ALA A 35 9.08 -13.30 5.04
N PHE A 36 8.65 -14.47 4.57
CA PHE A 36 8.65 -14.80 3.13
C PHE A 36 7.63 -13.97 2.33
N SER A 37 6.58 -13.48 3.00
CA SER A 37 5.64 -12.50 2.43
C SER A 37 6.19 -11.07 2.44
N VAL A 38 7.28 -10.80 3.17
CA VAL A 38 8.08 -9.58 2.98
C VAL A 38 8.87 -9.78 1.69
N SER A 39 8.16 -9.68 0.56
CA SER A 39 8.76 -9.68 -0.76
C SER A 39 9.82 -8.58 -0.80
N TRP A 40 11.07 -8.98 -0.60
CA TRP A 40 12.25 -8.16 -0.83
C TRP A 40 12.45 -8.03 -2.34
N ARG A 41 11.40 -7.62 -3.07
CA ARG A 41 11.58 -7.07 -4.42
C ARG A 41 12.38 -5.79 -4.19
N SER A 42 13.58 -5.71 -4.75
CA SER A 42 14.38 -4.50 -4.65
C SER A 42 13.57 -3.35 -5.25
N LYS A 43 13.03 -2.50 -4.37
CA LYS A 43 12.36 -1.27 -4.80
C LYS A 43 13.48 -0.37 -5.31
N GLY A 44 13.39 0.00 -6.58
CA GLY A 44 14.28 1.00 -7.16
C GLY A 44 13.64 2.38 -7.11
N THR A 45 14.47 3.40 -7.32
CA THR A 45 14.02 4.79 -7.42
C THR A 45 14.40 5.36 -8.79
N LEU A 46 13.42 5.94 -9.49
CA LEU A 46 13.65 6.74 -10.69
C LEU A 46 13.40 8.20 -10.36
N VAL A 47 14.30 9.06 -10.83
CA VAL A 47 14.22 10.50 -10.62
C VAL A 47 14.29 11.17 -11.98
N TYR A 48 13.27 11.94 -12.33
CA TYR A 48 13.22 12.71 -13.56
C TYR A 48 13.22 14.20 -13.23
N ASN A 49 14.21 14.93 -13.74
CA ASN A 49 14.26 16.39 -13.61
C ASN A 49 13.42 17.02 -14.72
N SER A 50 12.40 17.79 -14.33
CA SER A 50 11.56 18.59 -15.21
C SER A 50 11.80 20.08 -14.95
N SER A 51 11.42 20.96 -15.87
CA SER A 51 11.54 22.42 -15.71
C SER A 51 10.88 22.92 -14.42
N ASN A 52 9.81 22.25 -13.99
CA ASN A 52 8.97 22.64 -12.85
C ASN A 52 9.34 21.90 -11.56
N GLY A 53 10.46 21.16 -11.57
CA GLY A 53 10.95 20.39 -10.43
C GLY A 53 11.10 18.90 -10.72
N LYS A 54 11.16 18.08 -9.68
CA LYS A 54 11.59 16.69 -9.75
C LYS A 54 10.42 15.71 -9.63
N ILE A 55 10.24 14.84 -10.62
CA ILE A 55 9.34 13.68 -10.51
C ILE A 55 10.13 12.54 -9.86
N THR A 56 9.58 11.93 -8.82
CA THR A 56 10.23 10.80 -8.13
C THR A 56 9.31 9.59 -8.14
N TYR A 57 9.83 8.46 -8.63
CA TYR A 57 9.17 7.16 -8.56
C TYR A 57 9.93 6.24 -7.62
N THR A 58 9.21 5.49 -6.78
CA THR A 58 9.78 4.41 -5.96
C THR A 58 8.92 3.17 -6.12
N GLY A 59 9.49 2.08 -6.61
CA GLY A 59 8.73 0.86 -6.89
C GLY A 59 9.50 -0.15 -7.71
N THR A 60 8.79 -1.02 -8.42
CA THR A 60 9.42 -2.03 -9.27
C THR A 60 9.83 -1.41 -10.60
N ILE A 61 11.09 -1.60 -10.99
CA ILE A 61 11.63 -1.10 -12.26
C ILE A 61 11.95 -2.29 -13.14
N VAL A 62 11.40 -2.29 -14.35
CA VAL A 62 11.69 -3.29 -15.37
C VAL A 62 12.02 -2.55 -16.66
N ASN A 63 13.15 -2.89 -17.29
CA ASN A 63 13.63 -2.25 -18.53
C ASN A 63 13.64 -0.70 -18.43
N HIS A 64 14.17 -0.17 -17.32
CA HIS A 64 14.23 1.28 -17.03
C HIS A 64 12.86 1.99 -16.98
N ARG A 65 11.76 1.24 -16.85
CA ARG A 65 10.40 1.78 -16.75
C ARG A 65 9.72 1.37 -15.45
N MET A 66 8.87 2.25 -14.96
CA MET A 66 7.97 2.00 -13.82
C MET A 66 7.05 0.82 -14.16
N ASN A 67 7.05 -0.21 -13.32
CA ASN A 67 6.24 -1.42 -13.50
C ASN A 67 5.76 -1.94 -12.13
N GLY A 68 4.73 -2.79 -12.13
CA GLY A 68 4.19 -3.38 -10.90
C GLY A 68 3.79 -2.32 -9.86
N GLN A 69 3.90 -2.65 -8.58
CA GLN A 69 3.56 -1.73 -7.50
C GLN A 69 4.61 -0.63 -7.34
N GLY A 70 4.15 0.61 -7.20
CA GLY A 70 5.01 1.75 -6.93
C GLY A 70 4.27 3.02 -6.49
N LYS A 71 5.05 4.03 -6.16
CA LYS A 71 4.61 5.38 -5.83
C LYS A 71 5.29 6.38 -6.76
N LEU A 72 4.51 7.22 -7.42
CA LEU A 72 4.99 8.34 -8.24
C LEU A 72 4.58 9.65 -7.58
N THR A 73 5.53 10.53 -7.32
CA THR A 73 5.32 11.87 -6.79
C THR A 73 5.70 12.89 -7.85
N TYR A 74 4.75 13.76 -8.19
CA TYR A 74 4.94 14.85 -9.13
C TYR A 74 5.48 16.11 -8.45
N PRO A 75 6.13 17.03 -9.19
CA PRO A 75 6.67 18.27 -8.64
C PRO A 75 5.61 19.17 -8.01
N ASN A 76 4.38 19.12 -8.55
CA ASN A 76 3.25 19.87 -8.02
C ASN A 76 2.71 19.29 -6.69
N GLY A 77 3.22 18.14 -6.23
CA GLY A 77 2.80 17.44 -5.02
C GLY A 77 1.68 16.42 -5.23
N ASP A 78 1.22 16.21 -6.47
CA ASP A 78 0.31 15.11 -6.77
C ASP A 78 1.04 13.77 -6.59
N VAL A 79 0.29 12.77 -6.14
CA VAL A 79 0.83 11.44 -5.85
C VAL A 79 -0.04 10.38 -6.48
N TYR A 80 0.58 9.41 -7.13
CA TYR A 80 -0.06 8.15 -7.50
C TYR A 80 0.59 6.99 -6.75
N GLU A 81 -0.20 6.13 -6.14
CA GLU A 81 0.21 4.88 -5.50
C GLU A 81 -0.60 3.72 -6.08
N GLY A 82 0.06 2.76 -6.72
CA GLY A 82 -0.65 1.66 -7.35
C GLY A 82 0.18 0.87 -8.35
N ASN A 83 -0.52 0.17 -9.24
CA ASN A 83 0.12 -0.62 -10.28
C ASN A 83 0.53 0.24 -11.48
N PHE A 84 1.69 -0.10 -12.04
CA PHE A 84 2.24 0.48 -13.24
C PHE A 84 2.46 -0.62 -14.29
N ALA A 85 2.26 -0.28 -15.55
CA ALA A 85 2.66 -1.11 -16.68
C ALA A 85 3.35 -0.23 -17.71
N ASN A 86 4.58 -0.57 -18.08
CA ASN A 86 5.34 0.17 -19.11
C ASN A 86 5.42 1.69 -18.88
N GLY A 87 5.51 2.14 -17.64
CA GLY A 87 5.62 3.56 -17.30
C GLY A 87 4.30 4.32 -17.12
N VAL A 88 3.14 3.67 -17.26
CA VAL A 88 1.83 4.31 -17.05
C VAL A 88 1.04 3.65 -15.94
N PHE A 89 0.10 4.39 -15.33
CA PHE A 89 -0.83 3.84 -14.35
C PHE A 89 -1.70 2.76 -15.00
N SER A 90 -1.87 1.65 -14.29
CA SER A 90 -2.60 0.49 -14.76
C SER A 90 -3.21 -0.26 -13.58
N GLY A 91 -4.28 -1.02 -13.77
CA GLY A 91 -4.90 -1.83 -12.72
C GLY A 91 -5.34 -0.99 -11.51
N GLN A 92 -5.27 -1.55 -10.31
CA GLN A 92 -5.70 -0.84 -9.10
C GLN A 92 -4.67 0.19 -8.64
N GLY A 93 -5.14 1.39 -8.28
CA GLY A 93 -4.32 2.43 -7.69
C GLY A 93 -5.13 3.55 -7.03
N THR A 94 -4.42 4.50 -6.45
CA THR A 94 -4.95 5.74 -5.90
C THR A 94 -4.16 6.93 -6.43
N PHE A 95 -4.85 7.87 -7.05
CA PHE A 95 -4.32 9.19 -7.38
C PHE A 95 -4.82 10.19 -6.34
N THR A 96 -3.91 10.96 -5.74
CA THR A 96 -4.19 12.02 -4.78
C THR A 96 -3.64 13.32 -5.32
N ALA A 97 -4.51 14.25 -5.64
CA ALA A 97 -4.10 15.58 -6.06
C ALA A 97 -3.80 16.46 -4.84
N LYS A 98 -2.75 17.29 -4.92
CA LYS A 98 -2.46 18.29 -3.90
C LYS A 98 -3.61 19.28 -3.70
N SER A 99 -4.44 19.49 -4.73
CA SER A 99 -5.65 20.31 -4.65
C SER A 99 -6.73 19.75 -3.72
N GLY A 100 -6.62 18.48 -3.29
CA GLY A 100 -7.49 17.87 -2.28
C GLY A 100 -8.53 16.89 -2.82
N TRP A 101 -8.56 16.61 -4.13
CA TRP A 101 -9.37 15.52 -4.68
C TRP A 101 -8.54 14.25 -4.80
N SER A 102 -9.18 13.09 -4.74
CA SER A 102 -8.52 11.79 -4.95
C SER A 102 -9.42 10.82 -5.69
N TYR A 103 -8.82 9.90 -6.42
CA TYR A 103 -9.49 8.78 -7.05
C TYR A 103 -8.81 7.48 -6.65
N THR A 104 -9.60 6.51 -6.17
CA THR A 104 -9.15 5.15 -5.87
C THR A 104 -9.95 4.16 -6.71
N GLY A 105 -9.29 3.33 -7.49
CA GLY A 105 -9.96 2.34 -8.33
C GLY A 105 -9.08 1.86 -9.47
N GLU A 106 -9.75 1.40 -10.53
CA GLU A 106 -9.09 0.88 -11.72
C GLU A 106 -8.57 1.99 -12.63
N PHE A 107 -7.38 1.75 -13.18
CA PHE A 107 -6.70 2.57 -14.16
C PHE A 107 -6.36 1.76 -15.40
N LYS A 108 -6.50 2.39 -16.57
CA LYS A 108 -6.04 1.85 -17.84
C LYS A 108 -5.41 2.98 -18.66
N ASN A 109 -4.20 2.74 -19.17
CA ASN A 109 -3.45 3.72 -19.97
C ASN A 109 -3.32 5.09 -19.26
N GLY A 110 -3.05 5.09 -17.96
CA GLY A 110 -2.88 6.33 -17.18
C GLY A 110 -4.17 6.99 -16.70
N LYS A 111 -5.35 6.48 -17.05
CA LYS A 111 -6.64 7.12 -16.73
C LYS A 111 -7.53 6.24 -15.87
N PRO A 112 -8.39 6.81 -15.00
CA PRO A 112 -9.48 6.09 -14.36
C PRO A 112 -10.35 5.36 -15.40
N ASP A 113 -10.42 4.04 -15.33
CA ASP A 113 -11.16 3.21 -16.27
C ASP A 113 -11.52 1.88 -15.60
N GLY A 114 -12.80 1.67 -15.33
CA GLY A 114 -13.32 0.57 -14.50
C GLY A 114 -14.04 1.07 -13.25
N GLN A 115 -14.15 0.23 -12.22
CA GLN A 115 -14.79 0.61 -10.97
C GLN A 115 -13.87 1.48 -10.10
N GLY A 116 -14.44 2.50 -9.47
CA GLY A 116 -13.68 3.38 -8.60
C GLY A 116 -14.51 4.31 -7.72
N THR A 117 -13.80 5.06 -6.89
CA THR A 117 -14.33 6.10 -6.02
C THR A 117 -13.54 7.38 -6.21
N LEU A 118 -14.19 8.44 -6.71
CA LEU A 118 -13.67 9.80 -6.72
C LEU A 118 -14.17 10.54 -5.48
N LYS A 119 -13.26 11.08 -4.69
CA LYS A 119 -13.53 12.04 -3.62
C LYS A 119 -13.15 13.43 -4.12
N ALA A 120 -14.13 14.30 -4.30
CA ALA A 120 -13.91 15.68 -4.70
C ALA A 120 -13.42 16.52 -3.50
N LYS A 121 -12.82 17.68 -3.80
CA LYS A 121 -12.31 18.63 -2.79
C LYS A 121 -13.40 19.11 -1.82
N ASP A 122 -14.64 19.21 -2.29
CA ASP A 122 -15.82 19.62 -1.51
C ASP A 122 -16.39 18.48 -0.63
N GLY A 123 -15.74 17.32 -0.61
CA GLY A 123 -16.18 16.16 0.15
C GLY A 123 -17.21 15.28 -0.57
N LYS A 124 -17.69 15.66 -1.76
CA LYS A 124 -18.59 14.81 -2.54
C LYS A 124 -17.87 13.53 -2.96
N VAL A 125 -18.60 12.42 -2.91
CA VAL A 125 -18.08 11.10 -3.24
C VAL A 125 -18.88 10.52 -4.40
N TYR A 126 -18.17 10.16 -5.47
CA TYR A 126 -18.74 9.51 -6.66
C TYR A 126 -18.20 8.09 -6.72
N LYS A 127 -19.08 7.10 -6.61
CA LYS A 127 -18.74 5.67 -6.65
C LYS A 127 -19.41 5.03 -7.84
N GLY A 128 -18.65 4.34 -8.67
CA GLY A 128 -19.20 3.61 -9.82
C GLY A 128 -18.19 3.45 -10.93
N THR A 129 -18.71 3.29 -12.14
CA THR A 129 -17.90 3.07 -13.34
C THR A 129 -17.33 4.38 -13.88
N PHE A 130 -16.04 4.38 -14.16
CA PHE A 130 -15.34 5.43 -14.88
C PHE A 130 -14.89 4.89 -16.23
N LYS A 131 -14.95 5.71 -17.28
CA LYS A 131 -14.43 5.37 -18.61
C LYS A 131 -13.55 6.51 -19.08
N GLN A 132 -12.26 6.25 -19.26
CA GLN A 132 -11.28 7.25 -19.69
C GLN A 132 -11.29 8.55 -18.84
N GLY A 133 -11.52 8.43 -17.53
CA GLY A 133 -11.60 9.57 -16.60
C GLY A 133 -13.00 10.14 -16.38
N ILE A 134 -14.01 9.68 -17.12
CA ILE A 134 -15.37 10.22 -17.05
C ILE A 134 -16.27 9.28 -16.25
N TYR A 135 -16.93 9.79 -15.21
CA TYR A 135 -17.91 9.06 -14.41
C TYR A 135 -19.17 8.74 -15.25
N GLN A 136 -19.62 7.48 -15.24
CA GLN A 136 -20.67 6.99 -16.16
C GLN A 136 -22.09 6.94 -15.56
N LYS A 137 -22.25 7.16 -14.24
CA LYS A 137 -23.50 7.00 -13.46
C LYS A 137 -24.06 5.58 -13.42
#